data_AF-A0A3D1JJM2-F1
#
_entry.id   AF-A0A3D1JJM2-F1
#
_cell.length_a   1.000
_cell.length_b   1.000
_cell.length_c   1.000
_cell.angle_alpha   90.00
_cell.angle_beta   90.00
_cell.angle_gamma   90.00
#
_symmetry.space_group_name_H-M   'P 1'
#
loop_
_entity.id
_entity.type
_entity.pdbx_description
1 polymer ?
#
loop_
_entity_poly.entity_id
_entity_poly.type
_entity_poly.pdbx_seq_one_letter_code
_entity_poly.pdbx_strand_id
1 'polypeptide(L)' 'GVYSDNLIEVVEWCMALDPLSRPQSVFALQKELSREGERRYTKLSVAEKMRMQLDTLVSDTKKNVQKVGDATGIGVKPK' A
#
# COMPACT_ATOMS: atom_id res chain seq x y z
N GLY A 1 -1.92 1.95 3.62
CA GLY A 1 -2.01 1.90 2.15
C GLY A 1 -0.64 2.21 1.59
N VAL A 2 -0.31 1.69 0.41
CA VAL A 2 1.00 1.92 -0.20
C VAL A 2 0.82 2.73 -1.48
N TYR A 3 1.58 3.82 -1.61
CA TYR A 3 1.51 4.77 -2.71
C TYR A 3 2.80 4.66 -3.56
N SER A 4 2.71 5.00 -4.84
CA SER A 4 3.88 5.05 -5.74
C SER A 4 4.72 6.29 -5.47
N ASP A 5 6.04 6.20 -5.63
CA ASP A 5 6.97 7.33 -5.41
C ASP A 5 6.60 8.55 -6.28
N ASN A 6 6.21 8.33 -7.55
CA ASN A 6 5.70 9.39 -8.43
C ASN A 6 4.49 10.16 -7.88
N LEU A 7 3.59 9.47 -7.15
CA LEU A 7 2.43 10.13 -6.56
C LEU A 7 2.83 10.98 -5.36
N ILE A 8 3.78 10.49 -4.57
CA ILE A 8 4.31 11.22 -3.42
C ILE A 8 5.04 12.49 -3.90
N GLU A 9 5.91 12.36 -4.89
CA GLU A 9 6.65 13.48 -5.49
C GLU A 9 5.70 14.56 -6.06
N VAL A 10 4.64 14.16 -6.77
CA VAL A 10 3.66 15.10 -7.32
C VAL A 10 2.91 15.84 -6.21
N VAL A 11 2.57 15.16 -5.11
CA VAL A 11 1.92 15.78 -3.96
C VAL A 11 2.85 16.77 -3.26
N GLU A 12 4.11 16.39 -3.02
CA GLU A 12 5.12 17.28 -2.44
C GLU A 12 5.34 18.53 -3.30
N TRP A 13 5.38 18.36 -4.62
CA TRP A 13 5.48 19.47 -5.56
C TRP A 13 4.30 20.44 -5.45
N CYS A 14 3.08 19.94 -5.23
CA CYS A 14 1.90 20.76 -4.99
C CYS A 14 1.92 21.47 -3.62
N MET A 15 2.65 20.92 -2.64
CA MET A 15 2.77 21.46 -1.29
C MET A 15 4.00 22.35 -1.09
N ALA A 16 4.76 22.64 -2.16
CA ALA A 16 5.95 23.49 -2.07
C ALA A 16 5.60 24.86 -1.44
N LEU A 17 6.46 25.30 -0.51
CA LEU A 17 6.30 26.55 0.23
C LEU A 17 6.36 27.76 -0.70
N ASP A 18 7.30 27.74 -1.65
CA ASP A 18 7.43 28.74 -2.70
C ASP A 18 6.36 28.52 -3.79
N PRO A 19 5.49 29.52 -4.07
CA PRO A 19 4.46 29.41 -5.09
C PRO A 19 5.01 29.23 -6.51
N LEU A 20 6.22 29.71 -6.80
CA LEU A 20 6.83 29.55 -8.13
C LEU A 20 7.36 28.14 -8.35
N SER A 21 7.72 27.46 -7.25
CA SER A 21 8.14 26.06 -7.26
C SER A 21 6.99 25.08 -7.43
N ARG A 22 5.72 25.51 -7.35
CA ARG A 22 4.52 24.67 -7.55
C ARG A 22 4.15 24.51 -9.03
N PRO A 23 3.33 23.51 -9.39
CA PRO A 23 2.76 23.43 -10.73
C PRO A 23 1.96 24.70 -11.06
N GLN A 24 2.42 25.43 -12.09
CA GLN A 24 1.82 26.70 -12.51
C GLN A 24 0.51 26.54 -13.31
N SER A 25 0.13 25.29 -13.64
CA SER A 25 -1.12 25.00 -14.33
C SER A 25 -1.60 23.58 -14.04
N VAL A 26 -2.90 23.37 -14.22
CA VAL A 26 -3.51 22.04 -14.17
C VAL A 26 -2.93 21.13 -15.26
N PHE A 27 -2.59 21.69 -16.43
CA PHE A 27 -1.96 20.92 -17.51
C PHE A 27 -0.56 20.40 -17.11
N ALA A 28 0.24 21.18 -16.39
CA ALA A 28 1.54 20.74 -15.89
C ALA A 28 1.39 19.60 -14.87
N LEU A 29 0.39 19.69 -13.98
CA LEU A 29 0.05 18.63 -13.04
C LEU A 29 -0.44 17.37 -13.76
N GLN A 30 -1.34 17.53 -14.73
CA GLN A 30 -1.86 16.41 -15.54
C GLN A 30 -0.72 15.72 -16.31
N LYS A 31 0.23 16.47 -16.88
CA LYS A 31 1.38 15.91 -17.58
C LYS A 31 2.24 15.03 -16.67
N GLU A 32 2.48 15.47 -15.43
CA GLU A 32 3.30 14.72 -14.46
C GLU A 32 2.56 13.48 -13.91
N LEU A 33 1.23 13.56 -13.73
CA LEU A 33 0.39 12.42 -13.38
C LEU A 33 0.21 11.41 -14.52
N SER A 34 0.11 11.90 -15.76
CA SER A 34 0.04 11.08 -16.98
C SER A 34 1.39 10.53 -17.40
N ARG A 35 2.48 11.03 -16.81
CA ARG A 35 3.78 10.40 -16.95
C ARG A 35 3.68 9.07 -16.23
N GLU A 36 3.57 8.01 -16.99
CA GLU A 36 3.81 6.64 -16.53
C GLU A 36 5.30 6.51 -16.18
N GLY A 37 5.77 7.28 -15.19
CA GLY A 37 7.04 7.03 -14.54
C GLY A 37 6.97 5.60 -14.05
N GLU A 38 7.98 4.80 -14.41
CA GLU A 38 8.13 3.42 -13.95
C GLU A 38 7.59 3.35 -12.52
N ARG A 39 6.64 2.43 -12.27
CA ARG A 39 6.10 2.16 -10.94
C ARG A 39 7.23 1.65 -10.05
N ARG A 40 8.17 2.53 -9.71
CA ARG A 40 9.18 2.41 -8.70
C ARG A 40 8.39 2.60 -7.43
N TYR A 41 7.76 1.50 -7.04
CA TYR A 41 7.71 1.18 -5.64
C TYR A 41 9.16 1.19 -5.18
N THR A 42 9.50 2.00 -4.18
CA THR A 42 10.62 1.72 -3.27
C THR A 42 10.87 0.22 -3.27
N LYS A 43 12.03 -0.22 -3.80
CA LYS A 43 12.34 -1.65 -3.90
C LYS A 43 12.24 -2.21 -2.49
N LEU A 44 11.13 -2.88 -2.17
CA LEU A 44 11.03 -3.64 -0.93
C LEU A 44 12.29 -4.50 -0.88
N SER A 45 13.05 -4.37 0.21
CA SER A 45 14.15 -5.28 0.45
C SER A 45 13.60 -6.70 0.43
N VAL A 46 14.43 -7.68 0.07
CA VAL A 46 14.00 -9.09 0.01
C VAL A 46 13.36 -9.52 1.34
N ALA A 47 13.81 -8.95 2.47
CA ALA A 47 13.25 -9.16 3.79
C ALA A 47 11.81 -8.63 3.95
N GLU A 48 11.49 -7.47 3.38
CA GLU A 48 10.14 -6.90 3.44
C GLU A 48 9.18 -7.64 2.50
N LYS A 49 9.66 -8.06 1.31
CA LYS A 49 8.88 -8.94 0.42
C LYS A 49 8.55 -10.28 1.10
N MET A 50 9.52 -10.90 1.76
CA MET A 50 9.32 -12.15 2.49
C MET A 50 8.37 -11.98 3.68
N ARG A 51 8.48 -10.88 4.43
CA ARG A 51 7.53 -10.56 5.51
C ARG A 51 6.10 -10.43 4.99
N MET A 52 5.87 -9.77 3.86
CA MET A 52 4.52 -9.65 3.29
C MET A 52 3.96 -10.99 2.79
N GLN A 53 4.80 -11.85 2.22
CA GLN A 53 4.37 -13.19 1.82
C GLN A 53 4.02 -14.06 3.03
N LEU A 54 4.81 -13.96 4.11
CA LEU A 54 4.54 -14.66 5.35
C LEU A 54 3.28 -14.14 6.04
N ASP A 55 3.08 -12.82 6.10
CA ASP A 55 1.87 -12.19 6.65
C ASP A 55 0.60 -12.62 5.88
N THR A 56 0.70 -12.74 4.55
CA THR A 56 -0.39 -13.24 3.69
C THR A 56 -0.71 -14.69 4.03
N LEU A 57 0.30 -15.57 4.07
CA LEU A 57 0.11 -16.99 4.40
C LEU A 57 -0.40 -17.23 5.83
N VAL A 58 0.08 -16.46 6.81
CA VAL A 58 -0.40 -16.52 8.20
C VAL A 58 -1.83 -16.01 8.29
N SER A 59 -2.19 -14.96 7.54
CA SER A 59 -3.56 -14.46 7.46
C SER A 59 -4.51 -15.49 6.84
N ASP A 60 -4.10 -16.17 5.77
CA ASP A 60 -4.89 -17.23 5.13
C ASP A 60 -5.03 -18.46 6.02
N THR A 61 -3.96 -18.83 6.73
CA THR A 61 -3.97 -19.93 7.70
C THR A 61 -4.89 -19.62 8.88
N LYS A 62 -4.83 -18.38 9.41
CA LYS A 62 -5.71 -17.92 10.49
C LYS A 62 -7.19 -17.93 10.06
N LYS A 63 -7.49 -17.46 8.85
CA LYS A 63 -8.84 -17.49 8.28
C LYS A 63 -9.34 -18.93 8.07
N ASN A 64 -8.47 -19.84 7.62
CA ASN A 64 -8.81 -21.25 7.44
C ASN A 64 -9.06 -21.95 8.78
N VAL A 65 -8.20 -21.74 9.77
CA VAL A 65 -8.39 -22.23 11.15
C VAL A 65 -9.67 -21.69 11.78
N GLN A 66 -10.00 -20.41 11.60
CA GLN A 66 -11.28 -19.86 12.07
C GLN A 66 -12.46 -20.52 11.36
N LYS A 67 -12.40 -20.68 10.04
CA LYS A 67 -13.48 -21.33 9.27
C LYS A 67 -13.68 -22.80 9.67
N VAL A 68 -12.61 -23.53 9.98
CA VAL A 68 -12.68 -24.91 10.49
C VAL A 68 -13.16 -24.95 11.94
N GLY A 69 -12.77 -23.98 12.78
CA GLY A 69 -13.26 -23.83 14.16
C GLY A 69 -14.75 -23.52 14.24
N ASP A 70 -15.26 -22.65 13.37
CA ASP A 70 -16.69 -22.34 13.26
C ASP A 70 -17.49 -23.51 12.65
N ALA A 71 -16.92 -24.27 11.70
CA ALA A 71 -17.57 -25.42 11.10
C ALA A 71 -17.60 -26.68 12.01
N THR A 72 -16.75 -26.74 13.04
CA THR A 72 -16.68 -27.88 13.97
C THR A 72 -17.42 -27.68 15.29
N GLY A 73 -18.08 -26.54 15.49
CA GLY A 73 -19.05 -26.37 16.59
C GLY A 73 -18.47 -26.65 17.99
N ILE A 74 -17.17 -26.43 18.23
CA ILE A 74 -16.59 -26.55 19.56
C ILE A 74 -16.84 -25.25 20.33
N GLY A 75 -18.10 -25.08 20.76
CA GLY A 75 -18.47 -24.13 21.80
C GLY A 75 -17.90 -24.60 23.14
N VAL A 76 -16.68 -24.19 23.47
CA VAL A 76 -16.22 -24.22 24.86
C VAL A 76 -16.91 -23.07 25.59
N LYS A 77 -18.04 -23.37 26.27
CA LYS A 77 -18.59 -22.49 27.30
C LYS A 77 -17.62 -22.47 28.50
N PRO A 78 -17.05 -21.33 28.90
CA PRO A 78 -16.45 -21.22 30.22
C PRO A 78 -17.58 -21.06 31.26
N LYS A 79 -17.46 -21.79 32.36
CA LYS A 79 -18.22 -21.59 33.60
C LYS A 79 -17.39 -20.75 34.55
#